data_AF-A0A7X8DD22-F1
#
_entry.id   AF-A0A7X8DD22-F1
#
_cell.length_a   1.000
_cell.length_b   1.000
_cell.length_c   1.000
_cell.angle_alpha   90.00
_cell.angle_beta   90.00
_cell.angle_gamma   90.00
#
_symmetry.space_group_name_H-M   'P 1'
#
loop_
_entity.id
_entity.type
_entity.pdbx_description
1 polymer ?
#
loop_
_entity_poly.entity_id
_entity_poly.type
_entity_poly.pdbx_seq_one_letter_code
_entity_poly.pdbx_strand_id
1 'polypeptide(L)'
;MKQFTFTNYLEEYAKFSEEQINLVLQYAPAIRMLRKNKSARSIIQSYPYSDSLNLDPEATLNIGDQDCPIETYTKFVSGQQKDPAYVVLNKEIVFCLGDDIKSAQTNYLIATGQIDADLAQATKDLPRFAPSVYNKVCFVTGAAQGLGKGIALDIIKKGAYVIVADLNGEGAAETAEEFNTEFGNGTAISVKINVADEEDVQSALKLAVAYYGGLDVLVSNAGIVRAGNVDELSVQDFTLVTNINYNAYFILVKYASKIMKIQHKANPEYWMDIIQINSKSGLVGSKNNSAYAGSKFGGLGLTQSFALELADFKIKVNAICPGNNLDGPLWSDPVNGLYVQYLKSGKVKGAKTVEDVRNHYLGLVPMRKGVQPEDLGKAVCYLVEQENETGQALPVSGGQEMLN
;
A
#
# COMPACT_ATOMS: atom_id res chain seq x y z
N MET A 1 4.90 3.10 -30.00
CA MET A 1 4.94 1.75 -29.40
C MET A 1 3.58 1.48 -28.79
N LYS A 2 3.02 0.27 -28.97
CA LYS A 2 1.78 -0.14 -28.31
C LYS A 2 2.00 -0.11 -26.79
N GLN A 3 1.15 0.60 -26.05
CA GLN A 3 1.28 0.76 -24.61
C GLN A 3 0.45 -0.32 -23.92
N PHE A 4 1.07 -1.14 -23.08
CA PHE A 4 0.36 -2.14 -22.29
C PHE A 4 -0.20 -1.48 -21.03
N THR A 5 -1.52 -1.31 -20.97
CA THR A 5 -2.18 -0.59 -19.87
C THR A 5 -2.59 -1.53 -18.74
N PHE A 6 -2.95 -0.98 -17.58
CA PHE A 6 -3.53 -1.78 -16.49
C PHE A 6 -4.84 -2.46 -16.91
N THR A 7 -5.66 -1.82 -17.75
CA THR A 7 -6.87 -2.44 -18.33
C THR A 7 -6.53 -3.68 -19.15
N ASN A 8 -5.50 -3.62 -19.99
CA ASN A 8 -5.04 -4.80 -20.72
C ASN A 8 -4.55 -5.91 -19.77
N TYR A 9 -3.93 -5.54 -18.65
CA TYR A 9 -3.55 -6.53 -17.65
C TYR A 9 -4.75 -7.19 -16.97
N LEU A 10 -5.81 -6.44 -16.64
CA LEU A 10 -7.01 -7.00 -16.03
C LEU A 10 -7.69 -8.04 -16.95
N GLU A 11 -7.64 -7.84 -18.26
CA GLU A 11 -8.11 -8.82 -19.25
C GLU A 11 -7.31 -10.13 -19.18
N GLU A 12 -5.99 -10.06 -18.97
CA GLU A 12 -5.15 -11.24 -18.77
C GLU A 12 -5.38 -11.87 -17.39
N TYR A 13 -5.47 -11.06 -16.33
CA TYR A 13 -5.69 -11.50 -14.96
C TYR A 13 -7.03 -12.25 -14.80
N ALA A 14 -8.07 -11.83 -15.53
CA ALA A 14 -9.37 -12.49 -15.53
C ALA A 14 -9.34 -13.92 -16.12
N LYS A 15 -8.27 -14.31 -16.84
CA LYS A 15 -8.11 -15.65 -17.42
C LYS A 15 -7.46 -16.64 -16.44
N PHE A 16 -6.94 -16.17 -15.30
CA PHE A 16 -6.23 -17.04 -14.37
C PHE A 16 -7.18 -18.05 -13.72
N SER A 17 -6.72 -19.29 -13.61
CA SER A 17 -7.33 -20.26 -12.71
C SER A 17 -6.95 -19.95 -11.24
N GLU A 18 -7.70 -20.54 -10.30
CA GLU A 18 -7.36 -20.42 -8.88
C GLU A 18 -5.98 -21.02 -8.56
N GLU A 19 -5.64 -22.13 -9.20
CA GLU A 19 -4.32 -22.77 -9.08
C GLU A 19 -3.19 -21.85 -9.56
N GLN A 20 -3.39 -21.21 -10.71
CA GLN A 20 -2.47 -20.23 -11.27
C GLN A 20 -2.27 -19.03 -10.33
N ILE A 21 -3.35 -18.51 -9.74
CA ILE A 21 -3.27 -17.45 -8.73
C ILE A 21 -2.47 -17.92 -7.51
N ASN A 22 -2.70 -19.14 -7.03
CA ASN A 22 -1.96 -19.68 -5.89
C ASN A 22 -0.45 -19.81 -6.18
N LEU A 23 -0.07 -20.25 -7.37
CA LEU A 23 1.32 -20.28 -7.82
C LEU A 23 1.94 -18.87 -7.82
N VAL A 24 1.22 -17.87 -8.34
CA VAL A 24 1.68 -16.47 -8.33
C VAL A 24 1.93 -15.98 -6.90
N LEU A 25 0.98 -16.20 -5.99
CA LEU A 25 1.10 -15.74 -4.60
C LEU A 25 2.25 -16.40 -3.86
N GLN A 26 2.51 -17.68 -4.17
CA GLN A 26 3.56 -18.44 -3.52
C GLN A 26 4.96 -18.05 -4.03
N TYR A 27 5.11 -17.78 -5.32
CA TYR A 27 6.44 -17.71 -5.94
C TYR A 27 6.84 -16.32 -6.45
N ALA A 28 5.93 -15.48 -6.93
CA ALA A 28 6.30 -14.15 -7.43
C ALA A 28 7.01 -13.29 -6.34
N PRO A 29 6.49 -13.19 -5.09
CA PRO A 29 7.17 -12.45 -4.03
C PRO A 29 8.57 -12.97 -3.72
N ALA A 30 8.75 -14.29 -3.74
CA ALA A 30 10.04 -14.89 -3.44
C ALA A 30 11.04 -14.70 -4.59
N ILE A 31 10.64 -14.95 -5.85
CA ILE A 31 11.50 -14.73 -7.03
C ILE A 31 11.95 -13.27 -7.11
N ARG A 32 11.05 -12.32 -6.81
CA ARG A 32 11.35 -10.89 -6.77
C ARG A 32 12.49 -10.57 -5.80
N MET A 33 12.52 -11.25 -4.66
CA MET A 33 13.55 -11.05 -3.63
C MET A 33 14.90 -11.68 -3.95
N LEU A 34 14.93 -12.76 -4.75
CA LEU A 34 16.17 -13.45 -5.13
C LEU A 34 17.01 -12.70 -6.18
N ARG A 35 16.46 -11.65 -6.80
CA ARG A 35 17.20 -10.82 -7.78
C ARG A 35 18.31 -10.04 -7.10
N LYS A 36 19.55 -10.46 -7.35
CA LYS A 36 20.76 -10.00 -6.64
C LYS A 36 20.90 -8.47 -6.71
N ASN A 37 20.94 -7.82 -5.53
CA ASN A 37 21.03 -6.36 -5.36
C ASN A 37 19.92 -5.56 -6.05
N LYS A 38 18.80 -6.20 -6.39
CA LYS A 38 17.70 -5.61 -7.16
C LYS A 38 16.33 -5.86 -6.53
N SER A 39 16.23 -6.45 -5.34
CA SER A 39 14.94 -6.78 -4.71
C SER A 39 13.98 -5.58 -4.68
N ALA A 40 14.47 -4.41 -4.25
CA ALA A 40 13.70 -3.16 -4.25
C ALA A 40 13.40 -2.59 -5.65
N ARG A 41 14.11 -3.02 -6.70
CA ARG A 41 13.91 -2.59 -8.10
C ARG A 41 13.19 -3.64 -8.92
N SER A 42 12.82 -4.77 -8.35
CA SER A 42 12.32 -5.88 -9.14
C SER A 42 10.81 -5.78 -9.26
N ILE A 43 10.33 -5.74 -10.50
CA ILE A 43 8.93 -5.99 -10.83
C ILE A 43 8.84 -7.37 -11.47
N ILE A 44 7.85 -8.13 -11.03
CA ILE A 44 7.46 -9.39 -11.65
C ILE A 44 5.99 -9.28 -12.03
N GLN A 45 5.72 -9.25 -13.32
CA GLN A 45 4.36 -9.27 -13.83
C GLN A 45 4.01 -10.70 -14.25
N SER A 46 2.92 -11.21 -13.71
CA SER A 46 2.52 -12.61 -13.89
C SER A 46 1.47 -12.75 -14.97
N TYR A 47 1.56 -13.77 -15.81
CA TYR A 47 0.60 -14.10 -16.88
C TYR A 47 0.39 -15.61 -16.98
N PRO A 48 -0.78 -16.07 -17.49
CA PRO A 48 -0.97 -17.48 -17.84
C PRO A 48 0.01 -17.88 -18.95
N TYR A 49 0.59 -19.06 -18.84
CA TYR A 49 1.49 -19.57 -19.87
C TYR A 49 0.72 -19.99 -21.13
N SER A 50 1.38 -19.88 -22.29
CA SER A 50 0.90 -20.41 -23.57
C SER A 50 2.09 -20.85 -24.41
N ASP A 51 1.99 -21.99 -25.11
CA ASP A 51 3.00 -22.45 -26.07
C ASP A 51 3.16 -21.49 -27.27
N SER A 52 2.24 -20.53 -27.44
CA SER A 52 2.35 -19.48 -28.46
C SER A 52 3.31 -18.33 -28.07
N LEU A 53 3.81 -18.31 -26.84
CA LEU A 53 4.76 -17.28 -26.39
C LEU A 53 6.14 -17.52 -27.02
N ASN A 54 6.68 -16.49 -27.66
CA ASN A 54 8.02 -16.46 -28.22
C ASN A 54 9.04 -16.07 -27.15
N LEU A 55 9.38 -17.02 -26.28
CA LEU A 55 10.33 -16.81 -25.18
C LEU A 55 11.76 -17.12 -25.63
N ASP A 56 12.67 -16.17 -25.45
CA ASP A 56 14.11 -16.37 -25.71
C ASP A 56 14.66 -17.48 -24.78
N PRO A 57 15.14 -18.62 -25.32
CA PRO A 57 15.64 -19.73 -24.50
C PRO A 57 16.83 -19.36 -23.61
N GLU A 58 17.67 -18.41 -24.04
CA GLU A 58 18.84 -17.98 -23.26
C GLU A 58 18.46 -17.06 -22.10
N ALA A 59 17.32 -16.38 -22.20
CA ALA A 59 16.78 -15.48 -21.18
C ALA A 59 15.62 -16.08 -20.37
N THR A 60 15.30 -17.36 -20.56
CA THR A 60 14.17 -18.06 -19.93
C THR A 60 14.63 -19.14 -18.98
N LEU A 61 14.18 -19.07 -17.73
CA LEU A 61 14.32 -20.17 -16.77
C LEU A 61 13.02 -20.99 -16.73
N ASN A 62 13.10 -22.24 -17.18
CA ASN A 62 11.98 -23.19 -17.09
C ASN A 62 12.12 -24.02 -15.81
N ILE A 63 11.04 -24.10 -15.02
CA ILE A 63 10.97 -24.83 -13.75
C ILE A 63 9.77 -25.77 -13.83
N GLY A 64 10.00 -27.07 -13.69
CA GLY A 64 8.94 -28.08 -13.73
C GLY A 64 8.40 -28.44 -12.35
N ASP A 65 7.34 -29.26 -12.31
CA ASP A 65 6.61 -29.62 -11.08
C ASP A 65 7.47 -30.29 -9.99
N GLN A 66 8.57 -30.94 -10.39
CA GLN A 66 9.46 -31.68 -9.49
C GLN A 66 10.58 -30.80 -8.90
N ASP A 67 10.74 -29.59 -9.42
CA ASP A 67 11.82 -28.69 -9.02
C ASP A 67 11.33 -27.67 -8.00
N CYS A 68 12.14 -27.37 -6.99
CA CYS A 68 11.85 -26.24 -6.10
C CYS A 68 12.15 -24.92 -6.81
N PRO A 69 11.16 -24.04 -7.07
CA PRO A 69 11.38 -22.85 -7.89
C PRO A 69 12.42 -21.89 -7.30
N ILE A 70 12.46 -21.79 -5.97
CA ILE A 70 13.40 -20.94 -5.24
C ILE A 70 14.82 -21.46 -5.40
N GLU A 71 15.07 -22.75 -5.14
CA GLU A 71 16.40 -23.33 -5.27
C GLU A 71 16.91 -23.28 -6.72
N THR A 72 16.03 -23.57 -7.68
CA THR A 72 16.37 -23.53 -9.11
C THR A 72 16.74 -22.12 -9.55
N TYR A 73 15.97 -21.10 -9.13
CA TYR A 73 16.30 -19.70 -9.40
C TYR A 73 17.62 -19.27 -8.75
N THR A 74 17.83 -19.62 -7.47
CA THR A 74 19.08 -19.30 -6.76
C THR A 74 20.29 -19.92 -7.45
N LYS A 75 20.20 -21.19 -7.86
CA LYS A 75 21.28 -21.87 -8.61
C LYS A 75 21.55 -21.16 -9.93
N PHE A 76 20.51 -20.80 -10.69
CA PHE A 76 20.64 -20.08 -11.96
C PHE A 76 21.41 -18.77 -11.80
N VAL A 77 20.99 -17.91 -10.87
CA VAL A 77 21.62 -16.60 -10.64
C VAL A 77 23.02 -16.71 -10.04
N SER A 78 23.31 -17.79 -9.28
CA SER A 78 24.66 -18.03 -8.77
C SER A 78 25.66 -18.44 -9.86
N GLY A 79 25.20 -19.11 -10.92
CA GLY A 79 26.02 -19.62 -12.01
C GLY A 79 26.12 -18.70 -13.22
N GLN A 80 25.28 -17.67 -13.33
CA GLN A 80 25.24 -16.74 -14.47
C GLN A 80 25.54 -15.29 -14.06
N GLN A 81 25.97 -14.46 -15.03
CA GLN A 81 26.17 -13.02 -14.82
C GLN A 81 24.87 -12.19 -14.86
N LYS A 82 23.74 -12.74 -15.35
CA LYS A 82 22.49 -12.00 -15.59
C LYS A 82 21.27 -12.74 -15.04
N ASP A 83 20.28 -11.99 -14.56
CA ASP A 83 18.96 -12.51 -14.20
C ASP A 83 18.18 -12.91 -15.48
N PRO A 84 17.30 -13.91 -15.43
CA PRO A 84 16.45 -14.24 -16.57
C PRO A 84 15.41 -13.13 -16.80
N ALA A 85 14.99 -12.95 -18.05
CA ALA A 85 13.87 -12.07 -18.41
C ALA A 85 12.51 -12.77 -18.15
N TYR A 86 12.50 -14.10 -18.22
CA TYR A 86 11.31 -14.92 -18.02
C TYR A 86 11.57 -16.06 -17.05
N VAL A 87 10.61 -16.34 -16.18
CA VAL A 87 10.56 -17.60 -15.43
C VAL A 87 9.24 -18.29 -15.79
N VAL A 88 9.32 -19.49 -16.34
CA VAL A 88 8.16 -20.33 -16.64
C VAL A 88 8.05 -21.38 -15.54
N LEU A 89 6.92 -21.40 -14.86
CA LEU A 89 6.63 -22.35 -13.80
C LEU A 89 5.56 -23.33 -14.26
N ASN A 90 5.92 -24.61 -14.28
CA ASN A 90 5.04 -25.76 -14.56
C ASN A 90 4.28 -25.66 -15.90
N LYS A 91 4.73 -24.81 -16.83
CA LYS A 91 3.96 -24.40 -18.02
C LYS A 91 2.54 -23.92 -17.69
N GLU A 92 2.33 -23.42 -16.48
CA GLU A 92 1.07 -22.84 -16.02
C GLU A 92 1.15 -21.32 -15.98
N ILE A 93 2.28 -20.81 -15.49
CA ILE A 93 2.51 -19.38 -15.32
C ILE A 93 3.83 -18.98 -15.98
N VAL A 94 3.83 -17.81 -16.61
CA VAL A 94 5.03 -17.09 -16.97
C VAL A 94 5.15 -15.81 -16.13
N PHE A 95 6.32 -15.63 -15.55
CA PHE A 95 6.72 -14.42 -14.84
C PHE A 95 7.61 -13.59 -15.78
N CYS A 96 7.18 -12.38 -16.11
CA CYS A 96 7.98 -11.41 -16.85
C CYS A 96 8.71 -10.49 -15.86
N LEU A 97 10.04 -10.57 -15.85
CA LEU A 97 10.88 -9.85 -14.90
C LEU A 97 11.35 -8.52 -15.50
N GLY A 98 11.45 -7.49 -14.66
CA GLY A 98 11.99 -6.19 -15.05
C GLY A 98 12.56 -5.40 -13.87
N ASP A 99 13.45 -4.44 -14.12
CA ASP A 99 13.95 -3.48 -13.12
C ASP A 99 12.96 -2.33 -12.85
N ASP A 100 11.91 -2.26 -13.66
CA ASP A 100 10.76 -1.40 -13.51
C ASP A 100 9.56 -2.03 -14.24
N ILE A 101 8.37 -1.48 -14.02
CA ILE A 101 7.14 -1.99 -14.65
C ILE A 101 7.21 -1.94 -16.18
N LYS A 102 7.87 -0.90 -16.74
CA LYS A 102 8.01 -0.73 -18.19
C LYS A 102 8.81 -1.88 -18.79
N SER A 103 9.92 -2.27 -18.15
CA SER A 103 10.78 -3.36 -18.60
C SER A 103 10.05 -4.70 -18.56
N ALA A 104 9.31 -4.98 -17.49
CA ALA A 104 8.49 -6.19 -17.39
C ALA A 104 7.42 -6.24 -18.50
N GLN A 105 6.74 -5.12 -18.76
CA GLN A 105 5.75 -5.00 -19.84
C GLN A 105 6.37 -5.13 -21.24
N THR A 106 7.55 -4.53 -21.46
CA THR A 106 8.29 -4.68 -22.72
C THR A 106 8.63 -6.14 -22.96
N ASN A 107 9.12 -6.85 -21.95
CA ASN A 107 9.43 -8.28 -22.06
C ASN A 107 8.17 -9.10 -22.38
N TYR A 108 7.00 -8.77 -21.80
CA TYR A 108 5.74 -9.43 -22.16
C TYR A 108 5.29 -9.15 -23.60
N LEU A 109 5.43 -7.90 -24.08
CA LEU A 109 5.08 -7.54 -25.46
C LEU A 109 5.99 -8.22 -26.49
N ILE A 110 7.28 -8.41 -26.19
CA ILE A 110 8.22 -9.20 -26.99
C ILE A 110 7.78 -10.67 -27.01
N ALA A 111 7.51 -11.24 -25.83
CA ALA A 111 7.08 -12.64 -25.69
C ALA A 111 5.78 -12.95 -26.47
N THR A 112 4.88 -11.98 -26.59
CA THR A 112 3.62 -12.12 -27.36
C THR A 112 3.76 -11.76 -28.84
N GLY A 113 4.96 -11.38 -29.31
CA GLY A 113 5.21 -10.96 -30.69
C GLY A 113 4.52 -9.63 -31.07
N GLN A 114 4.05 -8.86 -30.09
CA GLN A 114 3.38 -7.58 -30.34
C GLN A 114 4.34 -6.46 -30.68
N ILE A 115 5.61 -6.60 -30.29
CA ILE A 115 6.71 -5.70 -30.66
C ILE A 115 7.94 -6.54 -31.03
N ASP A 116 8.76 -5.98 -31.92
CA ASP A 116 10.10 -6.49 -32.27
C ASP A 116 11.14 -5.54 -31.66
N ALA A 117 11.77 -5.96 -30.57
CA ALA A 117 12.72 -5.18 -29.78
C ALA A 117 13.63 -6.09 -28.95
N ASP A 118 14.77 -5.56 -28.52
CA ASP A 118 15.65 -6.25 -27.56
C ASP A 118 14.98 -6.39 -26.19
N LEU A 119 15.26 -7.50 -25.50
CA LEU A 119 14.81 -7.71 -24.13
C LEU A 119 15.26 -6.56 -23.22
N ALA A 120 14.34 -6.07 -22.40
CA ALA A 120 14.62 -5.09 -21.37
C ALA A 120 15.41 -5.78 -20.24
N GLN A 121 16.74 -5.81 -20.41
CA GLN A 121 17.66 -6.41 -19.45
C GLN A 121 17.99 -5.45 -18.30
N ALA A 122 18.33 -6.05 -17.17
CA ALA A 122 18.64 -5.34 -15.93
C ALA A 122 19.96 -4.57 -16.03
N THR A 123 19.90 -3.24 -16.14
CA THR A 123 21.04 -2.43 -16.60
C THR A 123 21.32 -1.16 -15.82
N LYS A 124 20.47 -0.74 -14.86
CA LYS A 124 20.65 0.56 -14.19
C LYS A 124 20.92 0.43 -12.70
N ASP A 125 22.00 1.04 -12.25
CA ASP A 125 22.31 1.28 -10.84
C ASP A 125 21.25 2.19 -10.19
N LEU A 126 21.09 2.10 -8.86
CA LEU A 126 20.22 3.02 -8.11
C LEU A 126 20.75 4.45 -8.35
N PRO A 127 19.87 5.45 -8.42
CA PRO A 127 20.33 6.82 -8.26
C PRO A 127 21.09 6.94 -6.93
N ARG A 128 22.21 7.67 -6.95
CA ARG A 128 23.10 7.87 -5.79
C ARG A 128 22.35 8.32 -4.52
N PHE A 129 21.24 9.02 -4.69
CA PHE A 129 20.30 9.40 -3.64
C PHE A 129 18.90 8.97 -4.06
N ALA A 130 18.47 7.80 -3.59
CA ALA A 130 17.11 7.30 -3.79
C ALA A 130 16.28 7.58 -2.52
N PRO A 131 15.06 8.13 -2.65
CA PRO A 131 14.13 8.19 -1.52
C PRO A 131 13.88 6.80 -0.93
N SER A 132 13.52 6.72 0.36
CA SER A 132 13.29 5.45 1.07
C SER A 132 12.21 4.55 0.46
N VAL A 133 11.26 5.14 -0.29
CA VAL A 133 10.17 4.45 -0.99
C VAL A 133 10.43 4.24 -2.48
N TYR A 134 11.60 4.59 -3.00
CA TYR A 134 11.92 4.45 -4.42
C TYR A 134 11.83 2.99 -4.87
N ASN A 135 11.05 2.74 -5.93
CA ASN A 135 10.67 1.44 -6.48
C ASN A 135 9.98 0.47 -5.49
N LYS A 136 9.59 0.92 -4.30
CA LYS A 136 8.78 0.12 -3.38
C LYS A 136 7.33 0.06 -3.85
N VAL A 137 6.73 -1.12 -3.77
CA VAL A 137 5.32 -1.41 -4.01
C VAL A 137 4.53 -1.07 -2.75
N CYS A 138 3.74 0.00 -2.86
CA CYS A 138 3.01 0.60 -1.75
C CYS A 138 1.50 0.42 -1.95
N PHE A 139 0.85 -0.28 -1.04
CA PHE A 139 -0.60 -0.44 -1.02
C PHE A 139 -1.22 0.60 -0.08
N VAL A 140 -2.04 1.52 -0.61
CA VAL A 140 -2.62 2.62 0.16
C VAL A 140 -4.14 2.51 0.13
N THR A 141 -4.77 2.26 1.28
CA THR A 141 -6.24 2.26 1.37
C THR A 141 -6.81 3.68 1.52
N GLY A 142 -8.08 3.89 1.16
CA GLY A 142 -8.70 5.21 1.24
C GLY A 142 -8.02 6.23 0.33
N ALA A 143 -7.42 5.76 -0.78
CA ALA A 143 -6.52 6.53 -1.63
C ALA A 143 -7.23 7.24 -2.79
N ALA A 144 -8.55 7.14 -2.93
CA ALA A 144 -9.29 7.91 -3.94
C ALA A 144 -9.40 9.39 -3.60
N GLN A 145 -9.23 9.78 -2.32
CA GLN A 145 -9.42 11.17 -1.88
C GLN A 145 -8.65 11.51 -0.58
N GLY A 146 -8.67 12.80 -0.23
CA GLY A 146 -8.24 13.30 1.06
C GLY A 146 -6.79 12.95 1.42
N LEU A 147 -6.58 12.53 2.68
CA LEU A 147 -5.24 12.19 3.17
C LEU A 147 -4.63 10.99 2.44
N GLY A 148 -5.42 9.97 2.11
CA GLY A 148 -4.91 8.77 1.43
C GLY A 148 -4.40 9.09 0.03
N LYS A 149 -5.17 9.84 -0.76
CA LYS A 149 -4.73 10.31 -2.10
C LYS A 149 -3.46 11.14 -2.01
N GLY A 150 -3.38 12.06 -1.04
CA GLY A 150 -2.19 12.91 -0.92
C GLY A 150 -0.95 12.18 -0.38
N ILE A 151 -1.11 11.19 0.50
CA ILE A 151 -0.01 10.28 0.88
C ILE A 151 0.49 9.52 -0.36
N ALA A 152 -0.45 8.94 -1.12
CA ALA A 152 -0.16 8.21 -2.36
C ALA A 152 0.57 9.08 -3.39
N LEU A 153 0.12 10.34 -3.57
CA LEU A 153 0.79 11.33 -4.43
C LEU A 153 2.20 11.68 -3.94
N ASP A 154 2.41 11.83 -2.64
CA ASP A 154 3.71 12.20 -2.10
C ASP A 154 4.75 11.07 -2.21
N ILE A 155 4.33 9.79 -2.07
CA ILE A 155 5.23 8.63 -2.23
C ILE A 155 5.48 8.28 -3.70
N ILE A 156 4.50 8.44 -4.60
CA ILE A 156 4.71 8.16 -6.03
C ILE A 156 5.66 9.19 -6.66
N LYS A 157 5.61 10.46 -6.23
CA LYS A 157 6.60 11.50 -6.58
C LYS A 157 8.03 11.11 -6.21
N LYS A 158 8.20 10.21 -5.24
CA LYS A 158 9.47 9.67 -4.77
C LYS A 158 9.85 8.34 -5.43
N GLY A 159 9.10 7.92 -6.44
CA GLY A 159 9.36 6.75 -7.26
C GLY A 159 8.75 5.44 -6.74
N ALA A 160 7.82 5.49 -5.80
CA ALA A 160 7.08 4.30 -5.39
C ALA A 160 6.15 3.82 -6.51
N TYR A 161 5.85 2.51 -6.53
CA TYR A 161 4.68 1.97 -7.23
C TYR A 161 3.49 2.00 -6.28
N VAL A 162 2.32 2.45 -6.73
CA VAL A 162 1.18 2.65 -5.83
C VAL A 162 -0.04 1.84 -6.27
N ILE A 163 -0.60 1.09 -5.33
CA ILE A 163 -1.95 0.54 -5.44
C ILE A 163 -2.90 1.51 -4.76
N VAL A 164 -3.73 2.17 -5.55
CA VAL A 164 -4.79 3.08 -5.11
C VAL A 164 -6.01 2.23 -4.75
N ALA A 165 -6.14 1.90 -3.47
CA ALA A 165 -7.20 1.05 -2.96
C ALA A 165 -8.29 1.88 -2.28
N ASP A 166 -9.54 1.78 -2.74
CA ASP A 166 -10.66 2.52 -2.14
C ASP A 166 -12.00 1.79 -2.31
N LEU A 167 -12.97 2.09 -1.46
CA LEU A 167 -14.35 1.65 -1.65
C LEU A 167 -14.98 2.32 -2.87
N ASN A 168 -14.61 3.59 -3.13
CA ASN A 168 -14.93 4.30 -4.35
C ASN A 168 -13.98 3.87 -5.49
N GLY A 169 -14.35 2.78 -6.18
CA GLY A 169 -13.56 2.23 -7.28
C GLY A 169 -13.36 3.20 -8.46
N GLU A 170 -14.35 4.06 -8.75
CA GLU A 170 -14.24 5.08 -9.82
C GLU A 170 -13.21 6.13 -9.45
N GLY A 171 -13.30 6.70 -8.24
CA GLY A 171 -12.31 7.68 -7.77
C GLY A 171 -10.89 7.09 -7.61
N ALA A 172 -10.78 5.80 -7.29
CA ALA A 172 -9.50 5.10 -7.30
C ALA A 172 -8.93 4.98 -8.72
N ALA A 173 -9.76 4.66 -9.72
CA ALA A 173 -9.36 4.59 -11.12
C ALA A 173 -8.92 5.96 -11.66
N GLU A 174 -9.69 7.02 -11.41
CA GLU A 174 -9.34 8.39 -11.79
C GLU A 174 -7.99 8.83 -11.18
N THR A 175 -7.78 8.53 -9.89
CA THR A 175 -6.53 8.86 -9.21
C THR A 175 -5.34 8.08 -9.76
N ALA A 176 -5.50 6.79 -10.06
CA ALA A 176 -4.45 6.00 -10.69
C ALA A 176 -4.13 6.48 -12.11
N GLU A 177 -5.13 6.93 -12.88
CA GLU A 177 -4.93 7.51 -14.21
C GLU A 177 -4.18 8.85 -14.16
N GLU A 178 -4.56 9.74 -13.22
CA GLU A 178 -3.85 10.99 -12.94
C GLU A 178 -2.36 10.72 -12.66
N PHE A 179 -2.10 9.77 -11.77
CA PHE A 179 -0.75 9.35 -11.41
C PHE A 179 0.03 8.75 -12.58
N ASN A 180 -0.59 7.86 -13.35
CA ASN A 180 0.05 7.26 -14.52
C ASN A 180 0.36 8.29 -15.62
N THR A 181 -0.47 9.33 -15.74
CA THR A 181 -0.25 10.43 -16.68
C THR A 181 0.97 11.26 -16.29
N GLU A 182 1.14 11.55 -14.99
CA GLU A 182 2.25 12.37 -14.48
C GLU A 182 3.56 11.59 -14.32
N PHE A 183 3.50 10.37 -13.78
CA PHE A 183 4.68 9.59 -13.35
C PHE A 183 5.02 8.41 -14.25
N GLY A 184 4.16 8.11 -15.22
CA GLY A 184 4.37 7.04 -16.20
C GLY A 184 3.42 5.87 -16.00
N ASN A 185 3.03 5.23 -17.10
CA ASN A 185 2.07 4.14 -17.10
C ASN A 185 2.55 2.91 -16.33
N GLY A 186 1.66 2.36 -15.51
CA GLY A 186 1.94 1.22 -14.64
C GLY A 186 2.63 1.60 -13.33
N THR A 187 2.85 2.90 -13.05
CA THR A 187 3.33 3.33 -11.73
C THR A 187 2.22 3.32 -10.68
N ALA A 188 0.96 3.45 -11.11
CA ALA A 188 -0.21 3.30 -10.28
C ALA A 188 -1.22 2.31 -10.87
N ILE A 189 -1.87 1.54 -10.02
CA ILE A 189 -3.05 0.74 -10.37
C ILE A 189 -4.18 1.02 -9.39
N SER A 190 -5.42 0.85 -9.82
CA SER A 190 -6.61 1.04 -8.98
C SER A 190 -7.20 -0.29 -8.55
N VAL A 191 -7.73 -0.33 -7.34
CA VAL A 191 -8.47 -1.50 -6.82
C VAL A 191 -9.66 -1.03 -6.00
N LYS A 192 -10.85 -1.51 -6.36
CA LYS A 192 -12.04 -1.36 -5.51
C LYS A 192 -11.95 -2.36 -4.35
N ILE A 193 -12.10 -1.88 -3.13
CA ILE A 193 -11.96 -2.70 -1.92
C ILE A 193 -12.83 -2.16 -0.79
N ASN A 194 -13.65 -3.03 -0.19
CA ASN A 194 -14.17 -2.81 1.14
C ASN A 194 -13.20 -3.40 2.17
N VAL A 195 -12.49 -2.56 2.91
CA VAL A 195 -11.49 -3.01 3.89
C VAL A 195 -12.07 -3.78 5.08
N ALA A 196 -13.38 -3.68 5.33
CA ALA A 196 -14.07 -4.47 6.35
C ALA A 196 -14.49 -5.87 5.85
N ASP A 197 -14.34 -6.14 4.55
CA ASP A 197 -14.60 -7.43 3.95
C ASP A 197 -13.29 -8.19 3.73
N GLU A 198 -13.20 -9.39 4.28
CA GLU A 198 -11.99 -10.20 4.28
C GLU A 198 -11.65 -10.77 2.89
N GLU A 199 -12.66 -11.04 2.06
CA GLU A 199 -12.47 -11.57 0.70
C GLU A 199 -12.04 -10.47 -0.27
N ASP A 200 -12.59 -9.27 -0.13
CA ASP A 200 -12.17 -8.07 -0.87
C ASP A 200 -10.70 -7.75 -0.59
N VAL A 201 -10.28 -7.75 0.69
CA VAL A 201 -8.88 -7.50 1.08
C VAL A 201 -7.94 -8.53 0.47
N GLN A 202 -8.32 -9.81 0.52
CA GLN A 202 -7.55 -10.87 -0.11
C GLN A 202 -7.41 -10.64 -1.61
N SER A 203 -8.53 -10.45 -2.31
CA SER A 203 -8.56 -10.28 -3.77
C SER A 203 -7.74 -9.08 -4.23
N ALA A 204 -7.81 -7.97 -3.49
CA ALA A 204 -7.05 -6.77 -3.77
C ALA A 204 -5.53 -6.97 -3.63
N LEU A 205 -5.09 -7.64 -2.56
CA LEU A 205 -3.67 -7.95 -2.36
C LEU A 205 -3.16 -8.98 -3.38
N LYS A 206 -4.00 -9.93 -3.81
CA LYS A 206 -3.65 -10.90 -4.86
C LYS A 206 -3.34 -10.20 -6.18
N LEU A 207 -4.18 -9.25 -6.58
CA LEU A 207 -3.97 -8.45 -7.78
C LEU A 207 -2.68 -7.61 -7.71
N ALA A 208 -2.39 -7.02 -6.53
CA ALA A 208 -1.14 -6.29 -6.32
C ALA A 208 0.10 -7.19 -6.51
N VAL A 209 0.06 -8.41 -5.97
CA VAL A 209 1.14 -9.40 -6.13
C VAL A 209 1.25 -9.87 -7.58
N ALA A 210 0.13 -10.12 -8.27
CA ALA A 210 0.17 -10.56 -9.65
C ALA A 210 0.76 -9.49 -10.60
N TYR A 211 0.45 -8.22 -10.35
CA TYR A 211 0.89 -7.10 -11.17
C TYR A 211 2.34 -6.67 -10.90
N TYR A 212 2.72 -6.52 -9.62
CA TYR A 212 4.04 -6.00 -9.24
C TYR A 212 5.01 -7.05 -8.71
N GLY A 213 4.51 -8.24 -8.38
CA GLY A 213 5.32 -9.36 -7.90
C GLY A 213 5.51 -9.37 -6.38
N GLY A 214 4.91 -8.47 -5.61
CA GLY A 214 5.12 -8.42 -4.16
C GLY A 214 4.48 -7.22 -3.48
N LEU A 215 4.86 -6.97 -2.23
CA LEU A 215 4.37 -5.83 -1.42
C LEU A 215 5.45 -5.37 -0.45
N ASP A 216 5.81 -4.09 -0.47
CA ASP A 216 6.86 -3.54 0.40
C ASP A 216 6.30 -2.70 1.54
N VAL A 217 5.27 -1.90 1.25
CA VAL A 217 4.66 -0.99 2.22
C VAL A 217 3.14 -1.12 2.19
N LEU A 218 2.52 -1.38 3.33
CA LEU A 218 1.08 -1.26 3.51
C LEU A 218 0.77 0.03 4.29
N VAL A 219 0.08 0.98 3.67
CA VAL A 219 -0.48 2.15 4.35
C VAL A 219 -1.98 1.90 4.59
N SER A 220 -2.31 1.48 5.81
CA SER A 220 -3.69 1.31 6.26
C SER A 220 -4.28 2.67 6.65
N ASN A 221 -4.87 3.33 5.66
CA ASN A 221 -5.56 4.60 5.78
C ASN A 221 -7.07 4.40 5.54
N ALA A 222 -7.74 3.79 6.52
CA ALA A 222 -9.20 3.73 6.54
C ALA A 222 -9.69 4.25 7.89
N GLY A 223 -10.74 5.06 7.87
CA GLY A 223 -11.26 5.61 9.10
C GLY A 223 -12.53 6.43 8.92
N ILE A 224 -13.51 6.20 9.78
CA ILE A 224 -14.73 7.01 9.88
C ILE A 224 -14.94 7.49 11.31
N VAL A 225 -15.70 8.57 11.46
CA VAL A 225 -16.13 9.11 12.75
C VAL A 225 -17.64 9.26 12.78
N ARG A 226 -18.23 8.97 13.93
CA ARG A 226 -19.62 9.27 14.29
C ARG A 226 -19.60 9.93 15.66
N ALA A 227 -19.94 11.21 15.70
CA ALA A 227 -19.98 11.97 16.94
C ALA A 227 -21.28 11.70 17.70
N GLY A 228 -21.19 11.52 19.02
CA GLY A 228 -22.31 11.28 19.92
C GLY A 228 -21.84 11.17 21.38
N ASN A 229 -22.68 11.59 22.31
CA ASN A 229 -22.44 11.35 23.74
C ASN A 229 -22.69 9.86 24.08
N VAL A 230 -22.19 9.40 25.22
CA VAL A 230 -22.28 7.98 25.66
C VAL A 230 -23.72 7.47 25.76
N ASP A 231 -24.66 8.34 26.11
CA ASP A 231 -26.09 8.08 26.27
C ASP A 231 -26.91 8.21 24.96
N GLU A 232 -26.31 8.79 23.91
CA GLU A 232 -26.98 9.06 22.63
C GLU A 232 -26.41 8.25 21.46
N LEU A 233 -25.12 7.86 21.52
CA LEU A 233 -24.46 7.13 20.44
C LEU A 233 -25.07 5.74 20.29
N SER A 234 -25.57 5.45 19.09
CA SER A 234 -26.16 4.15 18.81
C SER A 234 -25.12 3.02 18.85
N VAL A 235 -25.53 1.83 19.28
CA VAL A 235 -24.68 0.62 19.22
C VAL A 235 -24.27 0.31 17.77
N GLN A 236 -25.14 0.63 16.81
CA GLN A 236 -24.88 0.44 15.37
C GLN A 236 -23.74 1.33 14.90
N ASP A 237 -23.76 2.62 15.24
CA ASP A 237 -22.66 3.56 14.91
C ASP A 237 -21.36 3.17 15.62
N PHE A 238 -21.45 2.78 16.89
CA PHE A 238 -20.29 2.30 17.65
C PHE A 238 -19.64 1.08 16.97
N THR A 239 -20.46 0.10 16.58
CA THR A 239 -20.02 -1.12 15.90
C THR A 239 -19.43 -0.81 14.53
N LEU A 240 -20.08 0.05 13.74
CA LEU A 240 -19.59 0.45 12.42
C LEU A 240 -18.22 1.12 12.50
N VAL A 241 -18.05 2.08 13.42
CA VAL A 241 -16.77 2.76 13.64
C VAL A 241 -15.68 1.76 14.06
N THR A 242 -16.01 0.82 14.95
CA THR A 242 -15.06 -0.21 15.39
C THR A 242 -14.67 -1.16 14.26
N ASN A 243 -15.63 -1.63 13.46
CA ASN A 243 -15.37 -2.52 12.34
C ASN A 243 -14.43 -1.88 11.30
N ILE A 244 -14.67 -0.61 10.96
CA ILE A 244 -13.87 0.10 9.95
C ILE A 244 -12.51 0.53 10.49
N ASN A 245 -12.43 1.04 11.72
CA ASN A 245 -11.19 1.64 12.22
C ASN A 245 -10.24 0.62 12.88
N TYR A 246 -10.78 -0.49 13.41
CA TYR A 246 -10.04 -1.48 14.19
C TYR A 246 -9.98 -2.84 13.49
N ASN A 247 -11.13 -3.46 13.20
CA ASN A 247 -11.15 -4.81 12.59
C ASN A 247 -10.53 -4.84 11.19
N ALA A 248 -10.86 -3.85 10.34
CA ALA A 248 -10.28 -3.73 9.01
C ALA A 248 -8.75 -3.61 9.03
N TYR A 249 -8.18 -2.93 10.04
CA TYR A 249 -6.73 -2.84 10.19
C TYR A 249 -6.11 -4.22 10.45
N PHE A 250 -6.69 -5.01 11.34
CA PHE A 250 -6.26 -6.40 11.56
C PHE A 250 -6.33 -7.24 10.28
N ILE A 251 -7.43 -7.17 9.52
CA ILE A 251 -7.60 -7.93 8.28
C ILE A 251 -6.49 -7.57 7.28
N LEU A 252 -6.24 -6.28 7.06
CA LEU A 252 -5.18 -5.82 6.17
C LEU A 252 -3.80 -6.35 6.58
N VAL A 253 -3.45 -6.24 7.87
CA VAL A 253 -2.16 -6.73 8.40
C VAL A 253 -2.03 -8.25 8.27
N LYS A 254 -3.09 -9.01 8.57
CA LYS A 254 -3.13 -10.46 8.47
C LYS A 254 -2.76 -10.94 7.07
N TYR A 255 -3.27 -10.31 6.02
CA TYR A 255 -3.00 -10.75 4.64
C TYR A 255 -1.74 -10.15 4.04
N ALA A 256 -1.42 -8.88 4.33
CA ALA A 256 -0.15 -8.29 3.90
C ALA A 256 1.06 -9.03 4.49
N SER A 257 1.00 -9.38 5.78
CA SER A 257 2.09 -10.09 6.45
C SER A 257 2.37 -11.47 5.87
N LYS A 258 1.36 -12.18 5.31
CA LYS A 258 1.56 -13.45 4.62
C LYS A 258 2.46 -13.30 3.39
N ILE A 259 2.23 -12.26 2.59
CA ILE A 259 3.03 -11.93 1.40
C ILE A 259 4.44 -11.53 1.83
N MET A 260 4.54 -10.63 2.80
CA MET A 260 5.83 -10.14 3.32
C MET A 260 6.67 -11.28 3.92
N LYS A 261 6.06 -12.26 4.60
CA LYS A 261 6.77 -13.45 5.12
C LYS A 261 7.33 -14.35 4.02
N ILE A 262 6.69 -14.40 2.85
CA ILE A 262 7.24 -15.11 1.67
C ILE A 262 8.48 -14.37 1.16
N GLN A 263 8.42 -13.05 1.05
CA GLN A 263 9.57 -12.22 0.67
C GLN A 263 10.74 -12.40 1.66
N HIS A 264 10.47 -12.33 2.96
CA HIS A 264 11.47 -12.51 4.01
C HIS A 264 12.20 -13.86 3.91
N LYS A 265 11.47 -14.96 3.66
CA LYS A 265 12.09 -16.29 3.49
C LYS A 265 13.12 -16.32 2.35
N ALA A 266 12.89 -15.54 1.29
CA ALA A 266 13.80 -15.46 0.14
C ALA A 266 14.92 -14.42 0.33
N ASN A 267 14.67 -13.34 1.06
CA ASN A 267 15.68 -12.34 1.43
C ASN A 267 15.47 -11.85 2.88
N PRO A 268 16.13 -12.49 3.86
CA PRO A 268 15.95 -12.19 5.28
C PRO A 268 16.43 -10.81 5.72
N GLU A 269 17.22 -10.11 4.89
CA GLU A 269 17.77 -8.79 5.21
C GLU A 269 16.88 -7.64 4.68
N TYR A 270 15.84 -7.95 3.91
CA TYR A 270 15.00 -6.93 3.29
C TYR A 270 13.90 -6.44 4.24
N TRP A 271 13.92 -5.14 4.55
CA TRP A 271 12.90 -4.49 5.39
C TRP A 271 11.63 -4.14 4.62
N MET A 272 10.50 -4.40 5.27
CA MET A 272 9.14 -4.07 4.82
C MET A 272 8.39 -3.32 5.93
N ASP A 273 7.34 -2.59 5.56
CA ASP A 273 6.68 -1.68 6.48
C ASP A 273 5.15 -1.80 6.43
N ILE A 274 4.53 -1.80 7.59
CA ILE A 274 3.10 -1.63 7.78
C ILE A 274 2.89 -0.36 8.57
N ILE A 275 2.14 0.58 8.00
CA ILE A 275 1.91 1.90 8.58
C ILE A 275 0.40 2.13 8.69
N GLN A 276 -0.09 2.29 9.92
CA GLN A 276 -1.47 2.70 10.16
C GLN A 276 -1.56 4.24 10.14
N ILE A 277 -2.50 4.79 9.36
CA ILE A 277 -2.91 6.19 9.56
C ILE A 277 -3.95 6.23 10.68
N ASN A 278 -3.46 6.51 11.89
CA ASN A 278 -4.22 6.58 13.11
C ASN A 278 -4.78 8.01 13.30
N SER A 279 -4.66 8.60 14.48
CA SER A 279 -5.13 9.95 14.80
C SER A 279 -4.49 10.40 16.11
N LYS A 280 -4.39 11.72 16.33
CA LYS A 280 -4.19 12.26 17.69
C LYS A 280 -5.23 11.74 18.70
N SER A 281 -6.42 11.35 18.24
CA SER A 281 -7.46 10.75 19.10
C SER A 281 -7.13 9.32 19.55
N GLY A 282 -6.06 8.70 19.02
CA GLY A 282 -5.49 7.47 19.57
C GLY A 282 -4.51 7.71 20.72
N LEU A 283 -4.10 8.96 20.95
CA LEU A 283 -3.17 9.36 22.01
C LEU A 283 -3.91 9.99 23.20
N VAL A 284 -4.98 10.74 22.92
CA VAL A 284 -5.79 11.43 23.93
C VAL A 284 -7.27 11.23 23.63
N GLY A 285 -8.06 10.99 24.67
CA GLY A 285 -9.51 10.80 24.56
C GLY A 285 -10.20 12.00 23.87
N SER A 286 -11.20 11.70 23.04
CA SER A 286 -11.93 12.71 22.25
C SER A 286 -13.38 12.81 22.71
N LYS A 287 -13.75 13.92 23.35
CA LYS A 287 -15.11 14.17 23.83
C LYS A 287 -16.14 14.01 22.70
N ASN A 288 -17.25 13.33 22.98
CA ASN A 288 -18.33 12.99 22.04
C ASN A 288 -17.88 12.15 20.83
N ASN A 289 -16.74 11.46 20.92
CA ASN A 289 -16.21 10.61 19.85
C ASN A 289 -15.66 9.30 20.45
N SER A 290 -16.36 8.73 21.43
CA SER A 290 -15.86 7.58 22.22
C SER A 290 -15.50 6.37 21.34
N ALA A 291 -16.36 6.00 20.38
CA ALA A 291 -16.07 4.90 19.44
C ALA A 291 -14.83 5.17 18.57
N TYR A 292 -14.66 6.41 18.11
CA TYR A 292 -13.51 6.80 17.30
C TYR A 292 -12.22 6.80 18.11
N ALA A 293 -12.22 7.44 19.28
CA ALA A 293 -11.04 7.44 20.15
C ALA A 293 -10.70 6.02 20.60
N GLY A 294 -11.67 5.24 21.08
CA GLY A 294 -11.47 3.86 21.50
C GLY A 294 -10.88 2.98 20.39
N SER A 295 -11.41 3.05 19.17
CA SER A 295 -10.85 2.31 18.03
C SER A 295 -9.44 2.79 17.64
N LYS A 296 -9.14 4.09 17.74
CA LYS A 296 -7.80 4.63 17.45
C LYS A 296 -6.77 4.28 18.53
N PHE A 297 -7.14 4.31 19.82
CA PHE A 297 -6.32 3.77 20.92
C PHE A 297 -6.07 2.27 20.72
N GLY A 298 -7.12 1.51 20.42
CA GLY A 298 -7.01 0.09 20.10
C GLY A 298 -6.05 -0.15 18.92
N GLY A 299 -6.11 0.67 17.87
CA GLY A 299 -5.21 0.60 16.73
C GLY A 299 -3.72 0.73 17.11
N LEU A 300 -3.39 1.55 18.11
CA LEU A 300 -2.03 1.64 18.65
C LEU A 300 -1.64 0.38 19.43
N GLY A 301 -2.57 -0.19 20.21
CA GLY A 301 -2.36 -1.49 20.85
C GLY A 301 -2.09 -2.60 19.84
N LEU A 302 -2.87 -2.67 18.75
CA LEU A 302 -2.62 -3.59 17.65
C LEU A 302 -1.27 -3.33 16.98
N THR A 303 -0.92 -2.07 16.73
CA THR A 303 0.38 -1.69 16.14
C THR A 303 1.53 -2.26 16.97
N GLN A 304 1.49 -2.12 18.30
CA GLN A 304 2.50 -2.67 19.20
C GLN A 304 2.53 -4.20 19.20
N SER A 305 1.38 -4.86 19.30
CA SER A 305 1.31 -6.33 19.26
C SER A 305 1.83 -6.89 17.93
N PHE A 306 1.38 -6.33 16.80
CA PHE A 306 1.83 -6.76 15.48
C PHE A 306 3.33 -6.50 15.26
N ALA A 307 3.86 -5.39 15.80
CA ALA A 307 5.29 -5.12 15.74
C ALA A 307 6.11 -6.22 16.44
N LEU A 308 5.67 -6.68 17.62
CA LEU A 308 6.31 -7.78 18.34
C LEU A 308 6.22 -9.11 17.56
N GLU A 309 5.07 -9.40 16.95
CA GLU A 309 4.86 -10.63 16.18
C GLU A 309 5.61 -10.68 14.85
N LEU A 310 5.91 -9.51 14.26
CA LEU A 310 6.41 -9.39 12.89
C LEU A 310 7.87 -8.93 12.79
N ALA A 311 8.50 -8.50 13.90
CA ALA A 311 9.89 -8.06 13.94
C ALA A 311 10.88 -9.13 13.44
N ASP A 312 10.66 -10.42 13.79
CA ASP A 312 11.50 -11.54 13.34
C ASP A 312 11.54 -11.71 11.82
N PHE A 313 10.57 -11.12 11.11
CA PHE A 313 10.44 -11.19 9.66
C PHE A 313 10.88 -9.91 8.95
N LYS A 314 11.57 -8.99 9.64
CA LYS A 314 11.94 -7.66 9.13
C LYS A 314 10.74 -6.85 8.62
N ILE A 315 9.59 -7.00 9.29
CA ILE A 315 8.39 -6.22 9.02
C ILE A 315 8.17 -5.26 10.18
N LYS A 316 8.40 -3.97 9.95
CA LYS A 316 8.10 -2.92 10.92
C LYS A 316 6.61 -2.62 10.91
N VAL A 317 6.04 -2.35 12.09
CA VAL A 317 4.64 -1.95 12.21
C VAL A 317 4.56 -0.69 13.05
N ASN A 318 4.19 0.42 12.44
CA ASN A 318 4.12 1.73 13.08
C ASN A 318 2.79 2.43 12.78
N ALA A 319 2.48 3.48 13.53
CA ALA A 319 1.29 4.28 13.34
C ALA A 319 1.64 5.77 13.21
N ILE A 320 1.04 6.46 12.26
CA ILE A 320 1.10 7.92 12.16
C ILE A 320 -0.16 8.50 12.83
N CYS A 321 0.02 9.40 13.78
CA CYS A 321 -1.04 10.03 14.54
C CYS A 321 -1.23 11.50 14.08
N PRO A 322 -2.00 11.75 13.00
CA PRO A 322 -2.21 13.09 12.50
C PRO A 322 -3.02 13.95 13.47
N GLY A 323 -2.68 15.24 13.48
CA GLY A 323 -3.56 16.31 13.93
C GLY A 323 -4.75 16.53 12.98
N ASN A 324 -5.38 17.70 13.07
CA ASN A 324 -6.56 17.99 12.26
C ASN A 324 -6.15 18.42 10.84
N ASN A 325 -6.60 17.69 9.81
CA ASN A 325 -6.60 18.20 8.44
C ASN A 325 -7.83 19.10 8.25
N LEU A 326 -7.66 20.38 8.60
CA LEU A 326 -8.73 21.37 8.67
C LEU A 326 -9.38 21.67 7.30
N ASP A 327 -8.69 21.39 6.21
CA ASP A 327 -9.16 21.70 4.85
C ASP A 327 -9.73 20.45 4.15
N GLY A 328 -9.37 19.26 4.63
CA GLY A 328 -9.78 17.99 4.08
C GLY A 328 -11.27 17.66 4.26
N PRO A 329 -11.80 16.73 3.45
CA PRO A 329 -13.23 16.46 3.35
C PRO A 329 -13.87 16.01 4.67
N LEU A 330 -13.13 15.29 5.53
CA LEU A 330 -13.61 14.89 6.86
C LEU A 330 -14.02 16.10 7.72
N TRP A 331 -13.35 17.24 7.55
CA TRP A 331 -13.65 18.47 8.28
C TRP A 331 -14.60 19.38 7.52
N SER A 332 -14.30 19.64 6.24
CA SER A 332 -14.91 20.70 5.43
C SER A 332 -16.21 20.30 4.72
N ASP A 333 -16.59 19.02 4.70
CA ASP A 333 -17.84 18.58 4.06
C ASP A 333 -19.06 19.34 4.65
N PRO A 334 -19.92 19.93 3.81
CA PRO A 334 -20.98 20.82 4.27
C PRO A 334 -22.17 20.10 4.93
N VAL A 335 -22.23 18.76 4.83
CA VAL A 335 -23.33 17.95 5.37
C VAL A 335 -22.84 17.11 6.56
N ASN A 336 -21.78 16.35 6.32
CA ASN A 336 -21.22 15.33 7.20
C ASN A 336 -19.86 15.72 7.78
N GLY A 337 -19.32 16.90 7.47
CA GLY A 337 -18.02 17.34 7.97
C GLY A 337 -18.03 17.63 9.47
N LEU A 338 -16.87 17.48 10.10
CA LEU A 338 -16.70 17.70 11.54
C LEU A 338 -17.06 19.13 11.97
N TYR A 339 -16.87 20.15 11.15
CA TYR A 339 -17.30 21.51 11.50
C TYR A 339 -18.80 21.58 11.78
N VAL A 340 -19.61 20.97 10.90
CA VAL A 340 -21.07 20.96 11.01
C VAL A 340 -21.50 20.07 12.18
N GLN A 341 -20.91 18.87 12.33
CA GLN A 341 -21.22 17.97 13.44
C GLN A 341 -20.91 18.60 14.81
N TYR A 342 -19.76 19.27 14.94
CA TYR A 342 -19.33 19.88 16.19
C TYR A 342 -20.09 21.15 16.54
N LEU A 343 -20.51 21.94 15.54
CA LEU A 343 -21.40 23.07 15.75
C LEU A 343 -22.77 22.57 16.25
N LYS A 344 -23.37 21.57 15.59
CA LYS A 344 -24.67 20.99 15.96
C LYS A 344 -24.67 20.36 17.35
N SER A 345 -23.62 19.62 17.70
CA SER A 345 -23.49 18.96 19.01
C SER A 345 -23.07 19.91 20.15
N GLY A 346 -22.82 21.19 19.86
CA GLY A 346 -22.35 22.15 20.86
C GLY A 346 -20.99 21.79 21.47
N LYS A 347 -20.17 21.01 20.76
CA LYS A 347 -18.87 20.51 21.26
C LYS A 347 -17.92 21.64 21.59
N VAL A 348 -17.93 22.71 20.79
CA VAL A 348 -17.15 23.94 21.04
C VAL A 348 -18.05 24.96 21.71
N LYS A 349 -17.82 25.19 23.01
CA LYS A 349 -18.63 26.13 23.81
C LYS A 349 -18.54 27.54 23.23
N GLY A 350 -19.69 28.11 22.88
CA GLY A 350 -19.79 29.49 22.37
C GLY A 350 -19.61 29.65 20.86
N ALA A 351 -19.34 28.57 20.11
CA ALA A 351 -19.31 28.62 18.65
C ALA A 351 -20.70 28.91 18.08
N LYS A 352 -20.79 29.86 17.15
CA LYS A 352 -22.03 30.23 16.44
C LYS A 352 -21.95 29.85 14.96
N THR A 353 -20.75 29.70 14.43
CA THR A 353 -20.47 29.40 13.03
C THR A 353 -19.46 28.26 12.90
N VAL A 354 -19.38 27.68 11.69
CA VAL A 354 -18.33 26.69 11.36
C VAL A 354 -16.92 27.29 11.46
N GLU A 355 -16.80 28.60 11.21
CA GLU A 355 -15.54 29.33 11.31
C GLU A 355 -15.08 29.49 12.76
N ASP A 356 -16.00 29.67 13.71
CA ASP A 356 -15.68 29.65 15.14
C ASP A 356 -15.11 28.29 15.55
N VAL A 357 -15.68 27.19 15.02
CA VAL A 357 -15.18 25.83 15.26
C VAL A 357 -13.78 25.66 14.66
N ARG A 358 -13.56 26.11 13.42
CA ARG A 358 -12.25 26.08 12.76
C ARG A 358 -11.20 26.83 13.57
N ASN A 359 -11.48 28.07 13.94
CA ASN A 359 -10.58 28.92 14.72
C ASN A 359 -10.27 28.34 16.11
N HIS A 360 -11.25 27.69 16.76
CA HIS A 360 -11.00 26.98 18.00
C HIS A 360 -9.96 25.86 17.82
N TYR A 361 -10.12 24.98 16.82
CA TYR A 361 -9.19 23.86 16.63
C TYR A 361 -7.82 24.29 16.10
N LEU A 362 -7.75 25.30 15.23
CA LEU A 362 -6.49 25.95 14.86
C LEU A 362 -5.82 26.61 16.09
N GLY A 363 -6.66 27.11 17.00
CA GLY A 363 -6.35 27.61 18.33
C GLY A 363 -5.54 26.65 19.22
N LEU A 364 -5.69 25.34 19.02
CA LEU A 364 -5.08 24.30 19.84
C LEU A 364 -3.73 23.80 19.28
N VAL A 365 -3.38 24.16 18.04
CA VAL A 365 -2.14 23.69 17.40
C VAL A 365 -1.02 24.72 17.62
N PRO A 366 0.09 24.38 18.30
CA PRO A 366 1.20 25.31 18.51
C PRO A 366 1.74 25.94 17.23
N MET A 367 1.89 25.15 16.16
CA MET A 367 2.34 25.63 14.85
C MET A 367 1.29 26.41 14.05
N ARG A 368 0.05 26.57 14.57
CA ARG A 368 -1.05 27.32 13.92
C ARG A 368 -1.32 26.87 12.48
N LYS A 369 -1.19 25.58 12.20
CA LYS A 369 -1.38 24.98 10.88
C LYS A 369 -2.10 23.64 11.00
N GLY A 370 -3.08 23.39 10.14
CA GLY A 370 -3.66 22.06 9.96
C GLY A 370 -2.68 21.10 9.26
N VAL A 371 -2.82 19.81 9.53
CA VAL A 371 -2.04 18.76 8.87
C VAL A 371 -2.40 18.71 7.39
N GLN A 372 -1.38 18.71 6.53
CA GLN A 372 -1.55 18.50 5.10
C GLN A 372 -1.19 17.07 4.71
N PRO A 373 -1.73 16.54 3.60
CA PRO A 373 -1.39 15.19 3.16
C PRO A 373 0.11 14.96 2.94
N GLU A 374 0.84 15.96 2.44
CA GLU A 374 2.30 15.88 2.25
C GLU A 374 3.05 15.75 3.58
N ASP A 375 2.50 16.27 4.69
CA ASP A 375 3.09 16.08 6.01
C ASP A 375 3.06 14.59 6.42
N LEU A 376 2.03 13.84 5.97
CA LEU A 376 1.91 12.40 6.23
C LEU A 376 2.73 11.56 5.27
N GLY A 377 2.85 11.94 4.00
CA GLY A 377 3.73 11.24 3.06
C GLY A 377 5.22 11.31 3.47
N LYS A 378 5.66 12.46 4.01
CA LYS A 378 6.99 12.60 4.64
C LYS A 378 7.16 11.67 5.84
N ALA A 379 6.14 11.57 6.70
CA ALA A 379 6.17 10.67 7.84
C ALA A 379 6.22 9.20 7.42
N VAL A 380 5.52 8.81 6.34
CA VAL A 380 5.66 7.47 5.74
C VAL A 380 7.10 7.22 5.31
N CYS A 381 7.72 8.17 4.61
CA CYS A 381 9.11 8.01 4.15
C CYS A 381 10.09 7.87 5.33
N TYR A 382 9.91 8.66 6.39
CA TYR A 382 10.69 8.55 7.62
C TYR A 382 10.56 7.17 8.27
N LEU A 383 9.33 6.70 8.47
CA LEU A 383 9.06 5.40 9.10
C LEU A 383 9.65 4.25 8.29
N VAL A 384 9.64 4.35 6.95
CA VAL A 384 10.28 3.36 6.06
C VAL A 384 11.80 3.40 6.21
N GLU A 385 12.40 4.60 6.25
CA GLU A 385 13.85 4.81 6.34
C GLU A 385 14.47 4.42 7.69
N GLN A 386 13.75 4.61 8.80
CA GLN A 386 14.25 4.32 10.13
C GLN A 386 14.18 2.81 10.43
N GLU A 387 15.32 2.13 10.39
CA GLU A 387 15.37 0.67 10.63
C GLU A 387 15.41 0.27 12.10
N ASN A 388 15.78 1.19 13.01
CA ASN A 388 15.89 0.92 14.45
C ASN A 388 14.62 1.34 15.22
N GLU A 389 13.44 1.16 14.62
CA GLU A 389 12.15 1.42 15.27
C GLU A 389 11.04 0.48 14.77
N THR A 390 10.14 0.09 15.67
CA THR A 390 8.86 -0.56 15.36
C THR A 390 7.92 -0.42 16.56
N GLY A 391 6.61 -0.57 16.35
CA GLY A 391 5.59 -0.43 17.38
C GLY A 391 5.31 1.01 17.82
N GLN A 392 5.79 1.99 17.07
CA GLN A 392 5.74 3.40 17.46
C GLN A 392 4.46 4.09 17.01
N ALA A 393 4.02 5.05 17.83
CA ALA A 393 3.02 6.04 17.45
C ALA A 393 3.74 7.36 17.15
N LEU A 394 3.76 7.80 15.90
CA LEU A 394 4.43 9.01 15.45
C LEU A 394 3.42 10.18 15.36
N PRO A 395 3.43 11.17 16.27
CA PRO A 395 2.55 12.32 16.16
C PRO A 395 2.96 13.22 14.99
N VAL A 396 2.01 13.52 14.11
CA VAL A 396 2.15 14.55 13.06
C VAL A 396 1.05 15.57 13.29
N SER A 397 1.22 16.38 14.35
CA SER A 397 0.12 17.13 14.96
C SER A 397 0.40 18.63 15.11
N GLY A 398 1.48 19.14 14.50
CA GLY A 398 1.89 20.55 14.63
C GLY A 398 2.24 20.95 16.08
N GLY A 399 2.69 19.97 16.88
CA GLY A 399 2.98 20.12 18.31
C GLY A 399 1.76 19.98 19.23
N GLN A 400 0.57 19.68 18.71
CA GLN A 400 -0.64 19.59 19.53
C GLN A 400 -0.57 18.43 20.54
N GLU A 401 -0.06 17.28 20.11
CA GLU A 401 0.24 16.15 20.99
C GLU A 401 1.75 15.89 20.96
N MET A 402 2.37 15.85 22.14
CA MET A 402 3.77 15.50 22.34
C MET A 402 3.82 14.27 23.25
N LEU A 403 4.54 13.22 22.83
CA LEU A 403 4.73 12.03 23.64
C LEU A 403 5.83 12.31 24.69
N ASN A 404 5.62 11.80 25.91
CA ASN A 404 6.54 11.95 27.04
C ASN A 404 7.36 10.70 27.30
#